data_AF-A0A2U3YP27-F1
#
_entry.id   AF-A0A2U3YP27-F1
#
_cell.length_a   1.000
_cell.length_b   1.000
_cell.length_c   1.000
_cell.angle_alpha   90.00
_cell.angle_beta   90.00
_cell.angle_gamma   90.00
#
_symmetry.space_group_name_H-M   'P 1'
#
loop_
_entity.id
_entity.type
_entity.pdbx_description
1 polymer ?
#
loop_
_entity_poly.entity_id
_entity_poly.type
_entity_poly.pdbx_seq_one_letter_code
_entity_poly.pdbx_strand_id
1 'polypeptide(L)'
;PNGTLGAELERRWESLVARSLARLPVAAQPKEAAVQGGAGDYLLGIKRLRRLYCNVGIGFHLQVLPDGRIGGVHADTGDSLLELSPVERGVVSIFGVASRFFVAMSSKGKLYGSPFFTEECKFKEILLPNNYNAYECYRYPGMFIALSKNGKTKKGSRVSPTMKVTHFLPRL
;
A
#
# COMPACT_ATOMS: atom_id res chain seq x y z
N PRO A 1 16.46 20.49 -3.84
CA PRO A 1 16.26 20.18 -2.40
C PRO A 1 15.55 18.83 -2.08
N ASN A 2 15.03 18.06 -3.06
CA ASN A 2 14.29 16.81 -2.83
C ASN A 2 15.12 15.59 -2.40
N GLY A 3 16.45 15.67 -2.36
CA GLY A 3 17.33 14.52 -2.08
C GLY A 3 17.30 14.05 -0.62
N THR A 4 17.02 14.93 0.33
CA THR A 4 17.07 14.61 1.78
C THR A 4 15.83 13.87 2.26
N LEU A 5 14.63 14.27 1.81
CA LEU A 5 13.37 13.64 2.20
C LEU A 5 13.29 12.19 1.69
N GLY A 6 13.71 11.94 0.44
CA GLY A 6 13.76 10.60 -0.13
C GLY A 6 14.70 9.67 0.64
N ALA A 7 15.92 10.12 0.91
CA ALA A 7 16.90 9.33 1.67
C ALA A 7 16.48 9.09 3.13
N GLU A 8 15.79 10.06 3.76
CA GLU A 8 15.25 9.89 5.11
C GLU A 8 14.07 8.92 5.16
N LEU A 9 13.20 8.95 4.15
CA LEU A 9 12.12 7.97 3.98
C LEU A 9 12.69 6.57 3.77
N GLU A 10 13.72 6.42 2.93
CA GLU A 10 14.39 5.15 2.66
C GLU A 10 14.96 4.51 3.93
N ARG A 11 15.81 5.23 4.67
CA ARG A 11 16.42 4.71 5.90
C ARG A 11 15.37 4.35 6.96
N ARG A 12 14.29 5.14 7.05
CA ARG A 12 13.19 4.86 7.98
C ARG A 12 12.39 3.64 7.57
N TRP A 13 12.15 3.47 6.27
CA TRP A 13 11.51 2.30 5.69
C TRP A 13 12.30 1.02 5.99
N GLU A 14 13.60 1.02 5.67
CA GLU A 14 14.51 -0.09 5.94
C GLU A 14 14.51 -0.47 7.43
N SER A 15 14.53 0.53 8.33
CA SER A 15 14.46 0.27 9.77
C SER A 15 13.14 -0.36 10.21
N LEU A 16 12.00 0.08 9.66
CA LEU A 16 10.70 -0.50 9.99
C LEU A 16 10.56 -1.93 9.47
N VAL A 17 11.03 -2.19 8.25
CA VAL A 17 11.06 -3.54 7.67
C VAL A 17 11.97 -4.44 8.49
N ALA A 18 13.20 -4.01 8.81
CA ALA A 18 14.14 -4.77 9.63
C ALA A 18 13.57 -5.09 11.02
N ARG A 19 12.92 -4.11 11.68
CA ARG A 19 12.25 -4.32 12.98
C ARG A 19 11.08 -5.31 12.89
N SER A 20 10.37 -5.34 11.76
CA SER A 20 9.29 -6.30 11.54
C SER A 20 9.83 -7.71 11.36
N LEU A 21 10.86 -7.86 10.52
CA LEU A 21 11.50 -9.14 10.24
C LEU A 21 12.13 -9.76 11.50
N ALA A 22 12.79 -8.95 12.33
CA ALA A 22 13.40 -9.41 13.58
C ALA A 22 12.41 -10.02 14.60
N ARG A 23 11.10 -9.78 14.43
CA ARG A 23 10.04 -10.29 15.32
C ARG A 23 9.35 -11.55 14.79
N LEU A 24 9.64 -11.98 13.56
CA LEU A 24 9.13 -13.23 13.04
C LEU A 24 9.84 -14.42 13.70
N PRO A 25 9.13 -15.56 13.93
CA PRO A 25 9.78 -16.81 14.31
C PRO A 25 10.91 -17.13 13.33
N VAL A 26 12.03 -17.70 13.79
CA VAL A 26 13.21 -17.99 12.95
C VAL A 26 12.85 -18.77 11.67
N ALA A 27 11.86 -19.67 11.74
CA ALA A 27 11.36 -20.43 10.59
C ALA A 27 10.60 -19.59 9.53
N ALA A 28 10.09 -18.42 9.92
CA ALA A 28 9.36 -17.47 9.07
C ALA A 28 10.21 -16.25 8.66
N GLN A 29 11.44 -16.14 9.17
CA GLN A 29 12.39 -15.15 8.68
C GLN A 29 12.90 -15.58 7.29
N PRO A 30 12.94 -14.67 6.31
CA PRO A 30 13.50 -14.98 4.99
C PRO A 30 14.97 -15.36 5.17
N LYS A 31 15.37 -16.51 4.61
CA LYS A 31 16.77 -16.94 4.63
C LYS A 31 17.60 -15.89 3.90
N GLU A 32 18.65 -15.37 4.54
CA GLU A 32 19.66 -14.51 3.94
C GLU A 32 20.40 -15.27 2.82
N ALA A 33 19.77 -15.34 1.64
CA ALA A 33 20.39 -15.82 0.43
C ALA A 33 20.12 -14.78 -0.65
N ALA A 34 21.23 -14.22 -1.16
CA ALA A 34 21.35 -13.22 -2.23
C ALA A 34 21.27 -11.74 -1.83
N VAL A 35 22.20 -11.29 -0.97
CA VAL A 35 22.79 -9.94 -1.09
C VAL A 35 24.15 -10.09 -1.76
N GLN A 36 24.19 -10.59 -3.00
CA GLN A 36 25.38 -10.50 -3.87
C GLN A 36 24.96 -10.46 -5.34
N GLY A 37 25.30 -9.37 -6.03
CA GLY A 37 25.54 -9.37 -7.48
C GLY A 37 24.37 -8.93 -8.38
N GLY A 38 24.35 -7.64 -8.73
CA GLY A 38 24.24 -7.15 -10.12
C GLY A 38 22.93 -7.30 -10.89
N ALA A 39 21.93 -8.06 -10.42
CA ALA A 39 20.67 -8.25 -11.13
C ALA A 39 19.41 -8.11 -10.25
N GLY A 40 19.53 -7.83 -8.95
CA GLY A 40 18.37 -7.67 -8.05
C GLY A 40 17.75 -6.27 -8.03
N ASP A 41 18.51 -5.24 -8.42
CA ASP A 41 18.13 -3.83 -8.24
C ASP A 41 17.02 -3.34 -9.17
N TYR A 42 16.78 -3.99 -10.31
CA TYR A 42 15.67 -3.60 -11.18
C TYR A 42 14.29 -3.90 -10.56
N LEU A 43 14.24 -4.78 -9.55
CA LEU A 43 13.02 -5.14 -8.81
C LEU A 43 12.81 -4.32 -7.54
N LEU A 44 13.83 -3.64 -7.02
CA LEU A 44 13.65 -2.67 -5.93
C LEU A 44 12.88 -1.43 -6.39
N GLY A 45 12.83 -1.21 -7.71
CA GLY A 45 11.97 -0.26 -8.42
C GLY A 45 11.94 1.17 -7.85
N ILE A 46 11.25 2.07 -8.56
CA ILE A 46 11.17 3.46 -8.11
C ILE A 46 10.04 3.56 -7.08
N LYS A 47 10.37 4.02 -5.87
CA LYS A 47 9.38 4.43 -4.89
C LYS A 47 8.57 5.61 -5.41
N ARG A 48 7.24 5.50 -5.32
CA ARG A 48 6.32 6.50 -5.89
C ARG A 48 5.55 7.16 -4.76
N LEU A 49 5.84 8.43 -4.50
CA LEU A 49 4.96 9.28 -3.68
C LEU A 49 3.74 9.66 -4.51
N ARG A 50 2.56 9.17 -4.10
CA ARG A 50 1.29 9.36 -4.83
C ARG A 50 0.14 9.47 -3.85
N ARG A 51 -0.99 9.94 -4.36
CA ARG A 51 -2.31 9.80 -3.74
C ARG A 51 -3.14 8.85 -4.58
N LEU A 52 -3.88 7.95 -3.94
CA LEU A 52 -4.75 7.00 -4.65
C LEU A 52 -6.18 7.54 -4.68
N TYR A 53 -6.57 8.13 -5.81
CA TYR A 53 -7.88 8.76 -5.99
C TYR A 53 -8.92 7.78 -6.54
N CYS A 54 -10.00 7.55 -5.81
CA CYS A 54 -11.15 6.78 -6.23
C CYS A 54 -12.28 7.70 -6.70
N ASN A 55 -12.69 7.57 -7.97
CA ASN A 55 -13.74 8.38 -8.57
C ASN A 55 -15.14 7.83 -8.26
N VAL A 56 -15.54 7.91 -6.99
CA VAL A 56 -16.87 7.50 -6.50
C VAL A 56 -17.50 8.57 -5.63
N GLY A 57 -18.82 8.77 -5.74
CA GLY A 57 -19.48 9.86 -5.03
C GLY A 57 -18.93 11.22 -5.46
N ILE A 58 -18.41 12.00 -4.51
CA ILE A 58 -17.71 13.27 -4.77
C ILE A 58 -16.22 13.08 -5.14
N GLY A 59 -15.73 11.83 -5.15
CA GLY A 59 -14.32 11.51 -5.32
C GLY A 59 -13.55 11.57 -4.01
N PHE A 60 -12.69 10.57 -3.77
CA PHE A 60 -11.95 10.45 -2.51
C PHE A 60 -10.53 9.92 -2.76
N HIS A 61 -9.54 10.51 -2.09
CA HIS A 61 -8.22 9.93 -1.93
C HIS A 61 -8.19 8.96 -0.75
N LEU A 62 -7.55 7.81 -0.91
CA LEU A 62 -7.26 6.92 0.19
C LEU A 62 -6.36 7.65 1.21
N GLN A 63 -6.75 7.60 2.48
CA GLN A 63 -5.96 8.16 3.59
C GLN A 63 -5.71 7.12 4.66
N VAL A 64 -4.59 7.27 5.35
CA VAL A 64 -4.20 6.47 6.51
C VAL A 64 -3.99 7.43 7.68
N LEU A 65 -4.92 7.41 8.63
CA LEU A 65 -4.92 8.33 9.77
C LEU A 65 -3.86 7.97 10.82
N PRO A 66 -3.46 8.91 11.70
CA PRO A 66 -2.47 8.67 12.76
C PRO A 66 -2.83 7.56 13.76
N ASP A 67 -4.11 7.20 13.87
CA ASP A 67 -4.59 6.10 14.71
C ASP A 67 -4.68 4.75 13.97
N GLY A 68 -4.18 4.69 12.72
CA GLY A 68 -4.21 3.50 11.87
C GLY A 68 -5.56 3.24 11.21
N ARG A 69 -6.57 4.11 11.36
CA ARG A 69 -7.81 3.98 10.58
C ARG A 69 -7.58 4.36 9.12
N ILE A 70 -8.20 3.60 8.22
CA ILE A 70 -8.16 3.85 6.78
C ILE A 70 -9.52 4.34 6.31
N GLY A 71 -9.53 5.35 5.45
CA GLY A 71 -10.73 5.95 4.88
C GLY A 71 -10.44 6.69 3.59
N GLY A 72 -11.43 7.43 3.13
CA GLY A 72 -11.36 8.33 1.98
C GLY A 72 -11.60 9.77 2.40
N VAL A 73 -10.84 10.69 1.81
CA VAL A 73 -10.98 12.14 2.00
C VAL A 73 -11.06 12.83 0.64
N HIS A 74 -11.89 13.85 0.51
CA HIS A 74 -12.02 14.60 -0.75
C HIS A 74 -10.89 15.61 -0.94
N ALA A 75 -10.51 16.29 0.15
CA ALA A 75 -9.43 17.25 0.17
C ALA A 75 -8.07 16.56 0.06
N ASP A 76 -7.11 17.28 -0.51
CA ASP A 76 -5.70 16.89 -0.45
C ASP A 76 -5.17 17.15 0.97
N THR A 77 -4.91 16.07 1.72
CA THR A 77 -4.35 16.14 3.09
C THR A 77 -3.03 15.38 3.19
N GLY A 78 -2.21 15.71 4.18
CA GLY A 78 -0.97 14.98 4.48
C GLY A 78 -1.18 13.48 4.74
N ASP A 79 -2.32 13.10 5.31
CA ASP A 79 -2.69 11.70 5.59
C ASP A 79 -3.04 10.90 4.33
N SER A 80 -3.27 11.58 3.20
CA SER A 80 -3.54 10.98 1.89
C SER A 80 -2.29 10.79 1.02
N LEU A 81 -1.13 11.30 1.47
CA LEU A 81 0.14 11.11 0.79
C LEU A 81 0.69 9.71 1.12
N LEU A 82 0.84 8.89 0.08
CA LEU A 82 1.23 7.50 0.19
C LEU A 82 2.55 7.27 -0.54
N GLU A 83 3.44 6.48 0.06
CA GLU A 83 4.59 5.91 -0.60
C GLU A 83 4.21 4.52 -1.12
N LEU A 84 4.23 4.34 -2.45
CA LEU A 84 4.07 3.04 -3.10
C LEU A 84 5.46 2.49 -3.41
N SER A 85 5.84 1.46 -2.66
CA SER A 85 7.14 0.80 -2.77
C SER A 85 6.95 -0.60 -3.35
N PRO A 86 7.59 -0.94 -4.49
CA PRO A 86 7.50 -2.28 -5.05
C PRO A 86 8.16 -3.28 -4.10
N VAL A 87 7.56 -4.45 -3.98
CA VAL A 87 8.08 -5.55 -3.14
C VAL A 87 8.44 -6.76 -3.97
N GLU A 88 7.68 -7.02 -5.02
CA GLU A 88 7.87 -8.08 -6.01
C GLU A 88 7.31 -7.57 -7.35
N ARG A 89 7.52 -8.30 -8.46
CA ARG A 89 7.02 -7.89 -9.78
C ARG A 89 5.49 -7.71 -9.75
N GLY A 90 5.02 -6.48 -9.97
CA GLY A 90 3.59 -6.13 -9.97
C GLY A 90 2.94 -6.12 -8.58
N VAL A 91 3.73 -6.26 -7.51
CA VAL A 91 3.25 -6.23 -6.13
C VAL A 91 3.86 -5.03 -5.43
N VAL A 92 3.03 -4.28 -4.72
CA VAL A 92 3.42 -3.08 -4.00
C VAL A 92 3.03 -3.17 -2.53
N SER A 93 3.80 -2.48 -1.72
CA SER A 93 3.37 -2.01 -0.41
C SER A 93 2.88 -0.56 -0.54
N ILE A 94 1.95 -0.17 0.32
CA ILE A 94 1.38 1.18 0.34
C ILE A 94 1.54 1.72 1.76
N PHE A 95 2.28 2.81 1.91
CA PHE A 95 2.66 3.35 3.22
C PHE A 95 2.17 4.78 3.40
N GLY A 96 1.44 5.04 4.49
CA GLY A 96 1.04 6.39 4.88
C GLY A 96 2.23 7.18 5.39
N VAL A 97 2.64 8.20 4.64
CA VAL A 97 3.87 8.96 4.94
C VAL A 97 3.75 9.70 6.27
N ALA A 98 2.60 10.35 6.51
CA ALA A 98 2.34 11.11 7.73
C ALA A 98 2.11 10.19 8.94
N SER A 99 1.22 9.21 8.81
CA SER A 99 0.80 8.33 9.91
C SER A 99 1.81 7.23 10.25
N ARG A 100 2.74 6.91 9.34
CA ARG A 100 3.73 5.84 9.50
C ARG A 100 3.13 4.44 9.60
N PHE A 101 1.95 4.24 9.03
CA PHE A 101 1.29 2.93 8.93
C PHE A 101 1.31 2.42 7.50
N PHE A 102 1.53 1.12 7.36
CA PHE A 102 1.27 0.38 6.13
C PHE A 102 -0.24 0.19 5.97
N VAL A 103 -0.75 0.35 4.76
CA VAL A 103 -2.06 -0.19 4.41
C VAL A 103 -1.98 -1.71 4.48
N ALA A 104 -2.90 -2.33 5.22
CA ALA A 104 -2.98 -3.78 5.34
C ALA A 104 -4.43 -4.24 5.21
N MET A 105 -4.62 -5.51 4.82
CA MET A 105 -5.93 -6.13 4.73
C MET A 105 -5.98 -7.45 5.47
N SER A 106 -6.87 -7.51 6.47
CA SER A 106 -7.11 -8.73 7.24
C SER A 106 -7.79 -9.83 6.41
N SER A 107 -7.72 -11.07 6.87
CA SER A 107 -8.46 -12.23 6.32
C SER A 107 -9.97 -12.04 6.18
N LYS A 108 -10.58 -11.09 6.91
CA LYS A 108 -12.01 -10.73 6.80
C LYS A 108 -12.28 -9.66 5.73
N GLY A 109 -11.25 -9.22 5.00
CA GLY A 109 -11.29 -8.15 4.02
C GLY A 109 -11.37 -6.75 4.63
N LYS A 110 -11.12 -6.56 5.93
CA LYS A 110 -11.11 -5.23 6.56
C LYS A 110 -9.74 -4.57 6.35
N LEU A 111 -9.75 -3.35 5.82
CA LEU A 111 -8.56 -2.50 5.75
C LEU A 111 -8.22 -1.92 7.12
N TYR A 112 -6.93 -1.88 7.42
CA TYR A 112 -6.38 -1.29 8.64
C TYR A 112 -4.94 -0.82 8.42
N GLY A 113 -4.49 0.13 9.23
CA GLY A 113 -3.10 0.55 9.29
C GLY A 113 -2.28 -0.41 10.14
N SER A 114 -1.25 -1.02 9.57
CA SER A 114 -0.29 -1.85 10.31
C SER A 114 1.00 -1.06 10.58
N PRO A 115 1.49 -1.00 11.84
CA PRO A 115 2.77 -0.35 12.13
C PRO A 115 3.98 -1.20 11.68
N PHE A 116 3.72 -2.44 11.28
CA PHE A 116 4.72 -3.43 10.88
C PHE A 116 4.42 -3.96 9.48
N PHE A 117 5.46 -4.15 8.68
CA PHE A 117 5.32 -4.77 7.36
C PHE A 117 5.07 -6.27 7.50
N THR A 118 3.98 -6.76 6.91
CA THR A 118 3.57 -8.18 6.92
C THR A 118 3.05 -8.59 5.55
N GLU A 119 2.77 -9.89 5.35
CA GLU A 119 2.13 -10.38 4.11
C GLU A 119 0.75 -9.74 3.84
N GLU A 120 0.04 -9.27 4.87
CA GLU A 120 -1.22 -8.53 4.70
C GLU A 120 -1.03 -7.11 4.14
N CYS A 121 0.21 -6.61 4.08
CA CYS A 121 0.57 -5.29 3.56
C CYS A 121 0.96 -5.31 2.06
N LYS A 122 0.94 -6.48 1.44
CA LYS A 122 1.30 -6.67 0.02
C LYS A 122 0.04 -6.65 -0.85
N PHE A 123 0.07 -5.88 -1.93
CA PHE A 123 -1.02 -5.76 -2.89
C PHE A 123 -0.53 -5.92 -4.33
N LYS A 124 -1.21 -6.75 -5.13
CA LYS A 124 -1.00 -6.78 -6.58
C LYS A 124 -1.61 -5.52 -7.19
N GLU A 125 -0.79 -4.72 -7.86
CA GLU A 125 -1.23 -3.54 -8.61
C GLU A 125 -1.63 -3.98 -10.02
N ILE A 126 -2.93 -3.89 -10.33
CA ILE A 126 -3.52 -4.38 -11.57
C ILE A 126 -4.02 -3.17 -12.38
N LEU A 127 -3.45 -2.96 -13.56
CA LEU A 127 -3.96 -1.96 -14.51
C LEU A 127 -5.27 -2.45 -15.12
N LEU A 128 -6.32 -1.64 -15.03
CA LEU A 128 -7.64 -1.93 -15.54
C LEU A 128 -7.85 -1.33 -16.95
N PRO A 129 -8.83 -1.84 -17.74
CA PRO A 129 -9.09 -1.33 -19.10
C PRO A 129 -9.45 0.15 -19.20
N ASN A 130 -9.86 0.78 -18.09
CA ASN A 130 -10.19 2.21 -18.03
C ASN A 130 -9.01 3.09 -17.54
N ASN A 131 -7.79 2.55 -17.51
CA ASN A 131 -6.56 3.22 -17.04
C ASN A 131 -6.54 3.58 -15.55
N TYR A 132 -7.42 3.00 -14.74
CA TYR A 132 -7.30 3.00 -13.28
C TYR A 132 -6.55 1.74 -12.83
N ASN A 133 -6.03 1.75 -11.60
CA ASN A 133 -5.49 0.56 -10.96
C ASN A 133 -6.50 -0.03 -9.97
N ALA A 134 -6.49 -1.35 -9.84
CA ALA A 134 -7.04 -2.07 -8.69
C ALA A 134 -5.90 -2.65 -7.85
N TYR A 135 -6.11 -2.73 -6.54
CA TYR A 135 -5.14 -3.27 -5.59
C TYR A 135 -5.73 -4.50 -4.91
N GLU A 136 -5.29 -5.68 -5.34
CA GLU A 136 -5.72 -6.97 -4.79
C GLU A 136 -4.81 -7.38 -3.64
N CYS A 137 -5.36 -7.84 -2.52
CA CYS A 137 -4.55 -8.38 -1.42
C CYS A 137 -3.77 -9.60 -1.90
N TYR A 138 -2.44 -9.56 -1.73
CA TYR A 138 -1.56 -10.65 -2.16
C TYR A 138 -1.82 -11.93 -1.36
N ARG A 139 -1.98 -11.80 -0.03
CA ARG A 139 -2.22 -12.93 0.88
C ARG A 139 -3.61 -13.55 0.72
N TYR A 140 -4.61 -12.74 0.37
CA TYR A 140 -6.00 -13.16 0.22
C TYR A 140 -6.52 -12.77 -1.18
N PRO A 141 -6.19 -13.55 -2.22
CA PRO A 141 -6.66 -13.30 -3.58
C PRO A 141 -8.18 -13.18 -3.67
N GLY A 142 -8.66 -12.34 -4.58
CA GLY A 142 -10.06 -11.96 -4.73
C GLY A 142 -10.53 -10.85 -3.81
N MET A 143 -9.70 -10.36 -2.88
CA MET A 143 -10.04 -9.22 -2.01
C MET A 143 -9.35 -7.94 -2.46
N PHE A 144 -10.09 -6.84 -2.59
CA PHE A 144 -9.59 -5.58 -3.16
C PHE A 144 -9.71 -4.40 -2.19
N ILE A 145 -8.75 -3.47 -2.26
CA ILE A 145 -8.90 -2.15 -1.64
C ILE A 145 -10.12 -1.47 -2.27
N ALA A 146 -10.99 -0.87 -1.44
CA ALA A 146 -12.18 -0.20 -1.95
C ALA A 146 -12.69 0.91 -1.02
N LEU A 147 -13.19 1.98 -1.63
CA LEU A 147 -13.92 3.07 -0.97
C LEU A 147 -15.37 3.13 -1.46
N SER A 148 -16.32 3.31 -0.54
CA SER A 148 -17.71 3.56 -0.90
C SER A 148 -17.95 5.00 -1.35
N LYS A 149 -19.14 5.27 -1.90
CA LYS A 149 -19.57 6.60 -2.37
C LYS A 149 -19.55 7.70 -1.29
N ASN A 150 -19.42 7.34 -0.02
CA ASN A 150 -19.32 8.24 1.13
C ASN A 150 -17.91 8.25 1.77
N GLY A 151 -16.89 7.75 1.07
CA GLY A 151 -15.50 7.75 1.52
C GLY A 151 -15.16 6.70 2.59
N LYS A 152 -16.09 5.82 2.98
CA LYS A 152 -15.77 4.74 3.94
C LYS A 152 -15.11 3.56 3.24
N THR A 153 -14.29 2.80 3.97
CA THR A 153 -13.73 1.55 3.43
C THR A 153 -14.81 0.48 3.27
N LYS A 154 -14.70 -0.33 2.21
CA LYS A 154 -15.54 -1.53 2.02
C LYS A 154 -14.74 -2.79 2.39
N LYS A 155 -15.45 -3.86 2.74
CA LYS A 155 -14.82 -5.17 2.92
C LYS A 155 -14.33 -5.67 1.57
N GLY A 156 -13.04 -5.98 1.47
CA GLY A 156 -12.38 -6.48 0.26
C GLY A 156 -13.03 -7.75 -0.29
N SER A 157 -13.52 -8.63 0.58
CA SER A 157 -14.25 -9.86 0.23
C SER A 157 -15.64 -9.63 -0.39
N ARG A 158 -16.10 -8.38 -0.49
CA ARG A 158 -17.42 -8.00 -1.03
C ARG A 158 -17.32 -7.08 -2.24
N VAL A 159 -16.15 -6.99 -2.85
CA VAL A 159 -15.89 -6.12 -4.00
C VAL A 159 -15.07 -6.87 -5.05
N SER A 160 -15.12 -6.39 -6.28
CA SER A 160 -14.43 -6.98 -7.42
C SER A 160 -13.81 -5.88 -8.31
N PRO A 161 -12.88 -6.21 -9.21
CA PRO A 161 -12.23 -5.21 -10.07
C PRO A 161 -13.18 -4.64 -11.14
N THR A 162 -14.37 -5.21 -11.34
CA THR A 162 -15.40 -4.63 -12.24
C THR A 162 -16.16 -3.47 -11.58
N MET A 163 -16.10 -3.35 -10.25
CA MET A 163 -16.82 -2.30 -9.51
C MET A 163 -15.97 -1.04 -9.38
N LYS A 164 -16.49 0.13 -9.78
CA LYS A 164 -15.77 1.42 -9.68
C LYS A 164 -15.22 1.77 -8.29
N VAL A 165 -15.78 1.21 -7.22
CA VAL A 165 -15.31 1.39 -5.84
C VAL A 165 -13.91 0.81 -5.57
N THR A 166 -13.38 -0.04 -6.46
CA THR A 166 -12.02 -0.60 -6.40
C THR A 166 -11.03 0.12 -7.33
N HIS A 167 -11.49 1.12 -8.08
CA HIS A 167 -10.69 1.79 -9.11
C HIS A 167 -10.00 3.00 -8.49
N PHE A 168 -8.67 3.02 -8.54
CA PHE A 168 -7.85 4.10 -8.01
C PHE A 168 -6.93 4.65 -9.10
N LEU A 169 -6.90 5.96 -9.23
CA LEU A 169 -5.99 6.70 -10.08
C LEU A 169 -4.83 7.23 -9.21
N PRO A 170 -3.58 6.78 -9.44
CA PRO A 170 -2.41 7.38 -8.80
C PRO A 170 -2.22 8.83 -9.27
N ARG A 171 -2.23 9.79 -8.34
CA ARG A 171 -2.02 11.22 -8.57
C ARG A 171 -0.76 11.71 -7.84
N LEU A 172 -0.12 12.76 -8.35
CA LEU A 172 0.96 13.47 -7.65
C LEU A 172 0.41 14.31 -6.49
#